data_AF-A0A4S0R155-F1
#
_entry.id   AF-A0A4S0R155-F1
#
_cell.length_a   1.000
_cell.length_b   1.000
_cell.length_c   1.000
_cell.angle_alpha   90.00
_cell.angle_beta   90.00
_cell.angle_gamma   90.00
#
_symmetry.space_group_name_H-M   'P 1'
#
loop_
_entity.id
_entity.type
_entity.pdbx_description
1 polymer ?
#
loop_
_entity_poly.entity_id
_entity_poly.type
_entity_poly.pdbx_seq_one_letter_code
_entity_poly.pdbx_strand_id
1 'polypeptide(L)'
;VKIALVVKSLGNGFFDAANKGAEEAAKELGDVEVIYTGPTKATAEAQIEVINSLIAQKVNAIAVSANDADALVPVLKKAMDRGITVISWDSGVAKEGRQLHLNPSDTNLIGE
;
A
#
# COMPACT_ATOMS: atom_id res chain seq x y z
N VAL A 1 -0.61 -3.95 16.18
CA VAL A 1 -0.78 -4.36 14.76
C VAL A 1 0.15 -3.52 13.90
N LYS A 2 0.93 -4.11 12.99
CA LYS A 2 1.83 -3.40 12.07
C LYS A 2 1.21 -3.29 10.69
N ILE A 3 0.94 -2.08 10.23
CA ILE A 3 0.34 -1.80 8.92
C ILE A 3 1.34 -1.02 8.09
N ALA A 4 1.74 -1.57 6.95
CA ALA A 4 2.63 -0.88 6.02
C ALA A 4 1.82 -0.04 5.04
N LEU A 5 2.05 1.28 5.04
CA LEU A 5 1.54 2.20 4.04
C LEU A 5 2.59 2.34 2.94
N VAL A 6 2.38 1.63 1.82
CA VAL A 6 3.31 1.55 0.69
C VAL A 6 2.87 2.53 -0.39
N VAL A 7 3.69 3.53 -0.67
CA VAL A 7 3.40 4.58 -1.66
C VAL A 7 4.17 4.37 -2.96
N LYS A 8 3.80 5.13 -4.01
CA LYS A 8 4.47 5.08 -5.32
C LYS A 8 5.94 5.50 -5.23
N SER A 9 6.22 6.53 -4.43
CA SER A 9 7.56 7.04 -4.16
C SER A 9 7.57 7.91 -2.90
N LEU A 10 8.65 7.85 -2.13
CA LEU A 10 8.87 8.77 -1.00
C LEU A 10 9.20 10.19 -1.48
N GLY A 11 8.94 11.19 -0.63
CA GLY A 11 9.23 12.60 -0.93
C GLY A 11 8.18 13.31 -1.79
N ASN A 12 7.00 12.70 -1.93
CA ASN A 12 5.85 13.32 -2.60
C ASN A 12 4.86 13.82 -1.54
N GLY A 13 4.58 15.13 -1.58
CA GLY A 13 3.74 15.80 -0.58
C GLY A 13 2.31 15.24 -0.45
N PHE A 14 1.75 14.64 -1.50
CA PHE A 14 0.46 13.94 -1.42
C PHE A 14 0.54 12.72 -0.51
N PHE A 15 1.56 11.89 -0.69
CA PHE A 15 1.79 10.70 0.12
C PHE A 15 2.22 11.04 1.55
N ASP A 16 2.96 12.13 1.74
CA ASP A 16 3.32 12.61 3.08
C ASP A 16 2.07 13.11 3.84
N ALA A 17 1.11 13.73 3.14
CA ALA A 17 -0.18 14.10 3.72
C ALA A 17 -1.03 12.86 4.07
N ALA A 18 -1.06 11.85 3.19
CA ALA A 18 -1.74 10.59 3.47
C ALA A 18 -1.14 9.87 4.69
N ASN A 19 0.20 9.89 4.83
CA ASN A 19 0.86 9.32 6.00
C ASN A 19 0.44 10.02 7.30
N LYS A 20 0.33 11.36 7.31
CA LYS A 20 -0.16 12.08 8.50
C LYS A 20 -1.56 11.61 8.92
N GLY A 21 -2.47 11.44 7.96
CA GLY A 21 -3.81 10.90 8.25
C GLY A 21 -3.77 9.46 8.76
N ALA A 22 -2.87 8.62 8.22
CA ALA A 22 -2.67 7.26 8.71
C ALA A 22 -2.13 7.23 10.15
N GLU A 23 -1.18 8.11 10.49
CA GLU A 23 -0.65 8.26 11.84
C GLU A 23 -1.70 8.78 12.83
N GLU A 24 -2.56 9.70 12.41
CA GLU A 24 -3.69 10.19 13.21
C GLU A 24 -4.68 9.05 13.52
N ALA A 25 -5.12 8.31 12.50
CA ALA A 25 -6.00 7.16 12.69
C ALA A 25 -5.37 6.07 13.58
N ALA A 26 -4.06 5.83 13.43
CA ALA A 26 -3.35 4.87 14.28
C ALA A 26 -3.32 5.29 15.75
N LYS A 27 -3.19 6.60 16.04
CA LYS A 27 -3.27 7.14 17.41
C LYS A 27 -4.67 6.96 18.02
N GLU A 28 -5.73 7.16 17.22
CA GLU A 28 -7.10 6.95 17.67
C GLU A 28 -7.40 5.48 18.00
N LEU A 29 -6.83 4.55 17.24
CA LEU A 29 -6.97 3.11 17.47
C LEU A 29 -6.09 2.60 18.63
N GLY A 30 -4.94 3.23 18.88
CA GLY A 30 -4.09 3.03 20.05
C GLY A 30 -3.19 1.77 20.03
N ASP A 31 -3.48 0.79 19.19
CA ASP A 31 -2.71 -0.46 19.06
C ASP A 31 -2.12 -0.67 17.64
N VAL A 32 -2.07 0.38 16.83
CA VAL A 32 -1.58 0.34 15.45
C VAL A 32 -0.24 1.06 15.30
N GLU A 33 0.72 0.39 14.67
CA GLU A 33 2.00 0.95 14.21
C GLU A 33 1.95 1.07 12.69
N VAL A 34 2.10 2.28 12.17
CA VAL A 34 2.16 2.55 10.72
C VAL A 34 3.62 2.55 10.26
N ILE A 35 3.91 1.70 9.28
CA ILE A 35 5.20 1.69 8.58
C ILE A 35 4.99 2.44 7.26
N TYR A 36 5.37 3.72 7.23
CA TYR A 36 5.38 4.51 6.00
C TYR A 36 6.61 4.20 5.17
N THR A 37 6.40 3.66 3.97
CA THR A 37 7.51 3.28 3.10
C THR A 37 7.12 3.30 1.63
N GLY A 38 8.10 3.21 0.76
CA GLY A 38 7.91 3.24 -0.68
C GLY A 38 9.26 3.12 -1.37
N PRO A 39 9.28 2.85 -2.68
CA PRO A 39 10.52 2.78 -3.40
C PRO A 39 11.10 4.19 -3.60
N THR A 40 12.42 4.26 -3.75
CA THR A 40 13.11 5.52 -4.09
C THR A 40 12.91 5.91 -5.56
N LYS A 41 12.56 4.95 -6.42
CA LYS A 41 12.17 5.15 -7.81
C LYS A 41 10.76 4.61 -8.00
N ALA A 42 9.90 5.37 -8.67
CA ALA A 42 8.51 4.97 -8.94
C ALA A 42 8.43 3.89 -10.05
N THR A 43 9.01 2.71 -9.80
CA THR A 43 8.90 1.54 -10.68
C THR A 43 8.25 0.37 -9.96
N ALA A 44 7.70 -0.57 -10.72
CA ALA A 44 7.09 -1.77 -10.17
C ALA A 44 8.13 -2.66 -9.47
N GLU A 45 9.31 -2.84 -10.07
CA GLU A 45 10.38 -3.69 -9.55
C GLU A 45 10.87 -3.20 -8.19
N ALA A 46 11.10 -1.89 -8.06
CA ALA A 46 11.52 -1.31 -6.79
C ALA A 46 10.43 -1.46 -5.72
N GLN A 47 9.15 -1.35 -6.10
CA GLN A 47 8.03 -1.55 -5.18
C GLN A 47 7.87 -3.02 -4.77
N ILE A 48 8.15 -3.98 -5.67
CA ILE A 48 8.18 -5.42 -5.38
C ILE A 48 9.23 -5.73 -4.29
N GLU A 49 10.40 -5.11 -4.35
CA GLU A 49 11.44 -5.31 -3.32
C GLU A 49 11.01 -4.78 -1.94
N VAL A 50 10.35 -3.62 -1.91
CA VAL A 50 9.76 -3.08 -0.68
C VAL A 50 8.73 -4.07 -0.12
N ILE A 51 7.82 -4.59 -0.94
CA ILE A 51 6.80 -5.56 -0.51
C ILE A 51 7.44 -6.85 0.01
N ASN A 52 8.46 -7.40 -0.67
CA ASN A 52 9.18 -8.58 -0.19
C ASN A 52 9.81 -8.37 1.19
N SER A 53 10.38 -7.18 1.44
CA SER A 53 10.90 -6.82 2.76
C SER A 53 9.80 -6.80 3.83
N LEU A 54 8.63 -6.24 3.51
CA LEU A 54 7.49 -6.21 4.43
C LEU A 54 6.93 -7.61 4.74
N ILE A 55 6.89 -8.49 3.73
CA ILE A 55 6.55 -9.91 3.92
C ILE A 55 7.55 -10.57 4.87
N ALA A 56 8.85 -10.34 4.67
CA ALA A 56 9.90 -10.90 5.53
C ALA A 56 9.82 -10.38 6.98
N GLN A 57 9.43 -9.11 7.14
CA GLN A 57 9.16 -8.48 8.44
C GLN A 57 7.86 -8.96 9.10
N LYS A 58 7.04 -9.75 8.39
CA LYS A 58 5.76 -10.30 8.88
C LYS A 58 4.81 -9.21 9.39
N VAL A 59 4.67 -8.13 8.62
CA VAL A 59 3.65 -7.11 8.90
C VAL A 59 2.25 -7.72 8.87
N ASN A 60 1.30 -7.12 9.57
CA ASN A 60 -0.08 -7.62 9.62
C ASN A 60 -0.88 -7.23 8.38
N ALA A 61 -0.59 -6.05 7.81
CA ALA A 61 -1.26 -5.58 6.61
C ALA A 61 -0.34 -4.73 5.72
N ILE A 62 -0.65 -4.72 4.42
CA ILE A 62 -0.04 -3.86 3.40
C ILE A 62 -1.16 -3.08 2.72
N ALA A 63 -1.06 -1.74 2.79
CA ALA A 63 -1.91 -0.80 2.06
C ALA A 63 -1.07 -0.13 0.97
N VAL A 64 -1.26 -0.53 -0.29
CA VAL A 64 -0.38 -0.13 -1.40
C VAL A 64 -1.06 0.81 -2.41
N SER A 65 -0.39 1.90 -2.78
CA SER A 65 -0.66 2.63 -4.02
C SER A 65 0.27 2.12 -5.11
N ALA A 66 -0.31 1.47 -6.11
CA ALA A 66 0.43 0.68 -7.10
C ALA A 66 1.14 1.56 -8.14
N ASN A 67 2.43 1.30 -8.36
CA ASN A 67 3.15 1.81 -9.53
C ASN A 67 2.73 1.10 -10.82
N ASP A 68 2.28 -0.15 -10.73
CA ASP A 68 1.73 -0.93 -11.85
C ASP A 68 0.65 -1.87 -11.30
N ALA A 69 -0.50 -1.93 -11.98
CA ALA A 69 -1.66 -2.66 -11.48
C ALA A 69 -1.48 -4.19 -11.53
N ASP A 70 -0.72 -4.70 -12.49
CA ASP A 70 -0.61 -6.13 -12.77
C ASP A 70 0.71 -6.71 -12.25
N ALA A 71 1.81 -5.97 -12.39
CA ALA A 71 3.14 -6.44 -12.02
C ALA A 71 3.29 -6.74 -10.52
N LEU A 72 2.50 -6.10 -9.67
CA LEU A 72 2.52 -6.33 -8.21
C LEU A 72 1.70 -7.56 -7.79
N VAL A 73 0.80 -8.05 -8.63
CA VAL A 73 -0.14 -9.14 -8.27
C VAL A 73 0.59 -10.37 -7.73
N PRO A 74 1.68 -10.89 -8.35
CA PRO A 74 2.33 -12.09 -7.84
C PRO A 74 2.91 -11.92 -6.43
N VAL A 75 3.55 -10.78 -6.14
CA VAL A 75 4.15 -10.54 -4.82
C VAL A 75 3.10 -10.28 -3.75
N LEU A 76 1.98 -9.62 -4.11
CA LEU A 76 0.88 -9.37 -3.19
C LEU A 76 0.08 -10.63 -2.88
N LYS A 77 -0.10 -11.53 -3.86
CA LYS A 77 -0.64 -12.88 -3.60
C LYS A 77 0.24 -13.65 -2.63
N LYS A 78 1.57 -13.61 -2.80
CA LYS A 78 2.51 -14.20 -1.83
C LYS A 78 2.35 -13.60 -0.42
N ALA A 79 2.07 -12.30 -0.30
CA ALA A 79 1.79 -11.67 1.00
C ALA A 79 0.49 -12.23 1.62
N MET A 80 -0.59 -12.29 0.82
CA MET A 80 -1.88 -12.84 1.26
C MET A 80 -1.77 -14.31 1.66
N ASP A 81 -1.02 -15.14 0.92
CA ASP A 81 -0.74 -16.54 1.25
C ASP A 81 0.05 -16.71 2.56
N ARG A 82 0.67 -15.63 3.06
CA ARG A 82 1.36 -15.58 4.37
C ARG A 82 0.48 -15.01 5.49
N GLY A 83 -0.81 -14.78 5.21
CA GLY A 83 -1.77 -14.23 6.16
C GLY A 83 -1.69 -12.71 6.33
N ILE A 84 -1.01 -12.01 5.42
CA ILE A 84 -0.93 -10.54 5.43
C ILE A 84 -2.15 -9.98 4.71
N THR A 85 -2.91 -9.12 5.38
CA THR A 85 -4.04 -8.44 4.74
C THR A 85 -3.52 -7.47 3.69
N VAL A 86 -4.05 -7.54 2.46
CA VAL A 86 -3.63 -6.65 1.37
C VAL A 86 -4.80 -5.80 0.90
N ILE A 87 -4.62 -4.49 0.95
CA ILE A 87 -5.52 -3.51 0.33
C ILE A 87 -4.72 -2.63 -0.62
N SER A 88 -5.40 -2.06 -1.62
CA SER A 88 -4.83 -0.98 -2.43
C SER A 88 -5.60 0.32 -2.22
N TRP A 89 -4.96 1.44 -2.48
CA TRP A 89 -5.55 2.77 -2.32
C TRP A 89 -4.88 3.75 -3.29
N ASP A 90 -5.54 4.85 -3.61
CA ASP A 90 -5.10 5.86 -4.61
C ASP A 90 -4.94 5.27 -6.03
N SER A 91 -3.95 4.41 -6.24
CA SER A 91 -3.70 3.67 -7.48
C SER A 91 -3.89 2.17 -7.26
N GLY A 92 -4.88 1.60 -7.94
CA GLY A 92 -5.31 0.22 -7.72
C GLY A 92 -4.35 -0.84 -8.26
N VAL A 93 -4.36 -1.99 -7.60
CA VAL A 93 -3.85 -3.27 -8.12
C VAL A 93 -5.01 -4.01 -8.79
N ALA A 94 -4.73 -4.89 -9.75
CA ALA A 94 -5.73 -5.84 -10.25
C ALA A 94 -6.39 -6.62 -9.09
N LYS A 95 -7.65 -7.02 -9.27
CA LYS A 95 -8.49 -7.54 -8.17
C LYS A 95 -7.88 -8.76 -7.49
N GLU A 96 -7.14 -9.57 -8.22
CA GLU A 96 -6.50 -10.79 -7.75
C GLU A 96 -5.33 -10.54 -6.80
N GLY A 97 -4.77 -9.32 -6.82
CA GLY A 97 -3.65 -8.90 -5.97
C GLY A 97 -4.06 -8.18 -4.68
N ARG A 98 -5.36 -8.13 -4.34
CA ARG A 98 -5.87 -7.36 -3.21
C ARG A 98 -7.20 -7.90 -2.69
N GLN A 99 -7.53 -7.57 -1.45
CA GLN A 99 -8.83 -7.89 -0.85
C GLN A 99 -9.81 -6.71 -0.97
N LEU A 100 -9.30 -5.47 -0.97
CA LEU A 100 -10.09 -4.25 -1.08
C LEU A 100 -9.32 -3.17 -1.87
N HIS A 101 -10.06 -2.27 -2.50
CA HIS A 101 -9.51 -1.02 -3.03
C HIS A 101 -10.24 0.18 -2.46
N LEU A 102 -9.49 1.11 -1.89
CA LEU A 102 -9.99 2.38 -1.38
C LEU A 102 -9.77 3.45 -2.45
N ASN A 103 -10.84 3.75 -3.18
CA ASN A 103 -10.84 4.81 -4.18
C ASN A 103 -10.88 6.18 -3.49
N PRO A 104 -10.04 7.15 -3.92
CA PRO A 104 -10.08 8.51 -3.38
C PRO A 104 -11.30 9.31 -3.85
N SER A 105 -11.91 8.90 -4.97
CA SER A 105 -13.12 9.51 -5.54
C SER A 105 -13.88 8.49 -6.39
N ASP A 106 -15.10 8.82 -6.82
CA ASP A 106 -15.81 8.07 -7.83
C ASP A 106 -15.04 8.16 -9.17
N THR A 107 -14.73 7.00 -9.76
CA THR A 107 -13.98 6.90 -11.01
C THR A 107 -14.70 7.60 -12.18
N ASN A 108 -16.02 7.74 -12.13
CA ASN A 108 -16.79 8.44 -13.18
C ASN A 108 -16.70 9.97 -13.07
N LEU A 109 -16.21 10.49 -11.93
CA LEU A 109 -16.15 11.92 -11.63
C LEU A 109 -14.73 12.50 -11.74
N ILE A 110 -13.74 11.65 -11.96
CA ILE A 110 -12.35 12.04 -12.23
C ILE A 110 -12.11 11.92 -13.74
N GLY A 111 -11.66 13.00 -14.38
CA GLY A 111 -11.49 13.05 -15.84
C GLY A 111 -10.56 11.96 -16.38
N GLU A 112 -10.86 11.48 -17.59
CA GLU A 112 -10.07 10.49 -18.33
C GLU A 112 -8.63 10.94 -18.60
#